data_AF-A0AAN7HE92-F1
#
_entry.id   AF-A0AAN7HE92-F1
#
_cell.length_a   1.000
_cell.length_b   1.000
_cell.length_c   1.000
_cell.angle_alpha   90.00
_cell.angle_beta   90.00
_cell.angle_gamma   90.00
#
_symmetry.space_group_name_H-M   'P 1'
#
loop_
_entity.id
_entity.type
_entity.pdbx_description
1 polymer ?
#
loop_
_entity_poly.entity_id
_entity_poly.type
_entity_poly.pdbx_seq_one_letter_code
_entity_poly.pdbx_strand_id
1 'polypeptide(L)'
;MVLATVLRGFKIPLIMLNRFLDVNGEAHIDNKYLSDDLSDFDDAAALLSTKLGHDTNIRIFIPHLEDHDESEYVYVAYAWVTAYAQRKIDMARELPDTPPPGFAELRHEILEEESLLQVEGCRGQEGEDISAALYVIVAEDTKFPVWKPFLRDSDLKCALCEQTVDDWHDLQDHRIVFHGYVETDALPHF
;
A
#
# COMPACT_ATOMS: atom_id res chain seq x y z
N MET A 1 2.39 -7.02 12.36
CA MET A 1 1.37 -5.96 12.52
C MET A 1 0.75 -5.78 11.16
N VAL A 2 -0.56 -5.98 11.03
CA VAL A 2 -1.21 -5.92 9.71
C VAL A 2 -1.44 -4.46 9.32
N LEU A 3 -0.96 -4.08 8.13
CA LEU A 3 -1.20 -2.76 7.56
C LEU A 3 -2.11 -2.88 6.36
N ALA A 4 -3.12 -2.01 6.31
CA ALA A 4 -3.93 -1.82 5.12
C ALA A 4 -3.29 -0.71 4.29
N THR A 5 -2.92 -1.01 3.05
CA THR A 5 -2.45 -0.01 2.10
C THR A 5 -3.50 0.17 1.01
N VAL A 6 -3.92 1.41 0.82
CA VAL A 6 -4.74 1.82 -0.32
C VAL A 6 -3.80 2.43 -1.35
N LEU A 7 -3.85 1.96 -2.60
CA LEU A 7 -2.95 2.42 -3.65
C LEU A 7 -3.67 2.67 -4.97
N ARG A 8 -3.08 3.55 -5.77
CA ARG A 8 -3.41 3.80 -7.17
C ARG A 8 -2.27 3.29 -8.04
N GLY A 9 -2.59 2.46 -9.02
CA GLY A 9 -1.59 1.79 -9.83
C GLY A 9 -2.18 0.77 -10.78
N PHE A 10 -1.38 -0.22 -11.14
CA PHE A 10 -1.83 -1.38 -11.88
C PHE A 10 -1.32 -2.68 -11.25
N LYS A 11 -2.07 -3.75 -11.49
CA LYS A 11 -1.72 -5.11 -11.11
C LYS A 11 -1.08 -5.82 -12.31
N ILE A 12 0.00 -6.55 -12.07
CA ILE A 12 0.65 -7.41 -13.06
C ILE A 12 1.06 -8.75 -12.42
N PRO A 13 1.16 -9.84 -13.20
CA PRO A 13 1.76 -11.07 -12.72
C PRO A 13 3.25 -10.86 -12.36
N LEU A 14 3.72 -11.40 -11.24
CA LEU A 14 5.10 -11.24 -10.77
C LEU A 14 6.11 -11.77 -11.81
N ILE A 15 5.77 -12.87 -12.49
CA ILE A 15 6.61 -13.44 -13.55
C ILE A 15 6.88 -12.45 -14.70
N MET A 16 5.92 -11.58 -15.01
CA MET A 16 6.08 -10.55 -16.05
C MET A 16 7.05 -9.47 -15.56
N LEU A 17 6.91 -9.04 -14.31
CA LEU A 17 7.81 -8.05 -13.72
C LEU A 17 9.25 -8.58 -13.67
N ASN A 18 9.46 -9.82 -13.20
CA ASN A 18 10.80 -10.37 -13.09
C ASN A 18 11.51 -10.52 -14.44
N ARG A 19 10.77 -10.85 -15.51
CA ARG A 19 11.34 -10.86 -16.87
C ARG A 19 11.68 -9.46 -17.37
N PHE A 20 10.80 -8.49 -17.11
CA PHE A 20 11.11 -7.10 -17.42
C PHE A 20 12.38 -6.64 -16.69
N LEU A 21 12.56 -6.99 -15.42
CA LEU A 21 13.77 -6.71 -14.65
C LEU A 21 15.00 -7.38 -15.27
N ASP A 22 14.92 -8.67 -15.64
CA ASP A 22 16.01 -9.40 -16.32
C ASP A 22 16.53 -8.71 -17.56
N VAL A 23 15.60 -8.30 -18.44
CA VAL A 23 15.94 -7.68 -19.72
C VAL A 23 16.62 -6.32 -19.51
N ASN A 24 16.31 -5.65 -18.39
CA ASN A 24 16.93 -4.39 -18.01
C ASN A 24 18.17 -4.58 -17.11
N GLY A 25 18.58 -5.83 -16.82
CA GLY A 25 19.78 -6.14 -16.03
C GLY A 25 19.61 -6.03 -14.52
N GLU A 26 18.37 -5.96 -14.04
CA GLU A 26 18.02 -5.89 -12.62
C GLU A 26 17.75 -7.28 -12.03
N ALA A 27 17.91 -7.41 -10.71
CA ALA A 27 17.68 -8.67 -10.02
C ALA A 27 16.19 -9.05 -10.00
N HIS A 28 15.91 -10.36 -9.96
CA HIS A 28 14.57 -10.87 -9.72
C HIS A 28 14.07 -10.42 -8.36
N ILE A 29 12.78 -10.10 -8.30
CA ILE A 29 12.05 -9.99 -7.06
C ILE A 29 11.62 -11.41 -6.69
N ASP A 30 12.28 -11.98 -5.68
CA ASP A 30 11.85 -13.23 -5.10
C ASP A 30 10.54 -13.02 -4.33
N ASN A 31 9.57 -13.92 -4.54
CA ASN A 31 8.35 -13.99 -3.74
C ASN A 31 8.62 -14.37 -2.27
N LYS A 32 9.86 -14.79 -2.00
CA LYS A 32 10.32 -15.23 -0.68
C LYS A 32 10.80 -14.01 0.09
N TYR A 33 9.91 -13.50 0.92
CA TYR A 33 10.18 -12.44 1.86
C TYR A 33 10.48 -11.11 1.15
N LEU A 34 9.59 -10.14 1.30
CA LEU A 34 10.05 -8.75 1.39
C LEU A 34 11.16 -8.78 2.46
N SER A 35 12.40 -8.68 2.01
CA SER A 35 13.55 -8.51 2.89
C SER A 35 13.19 -7.46 3.92
N ASP A 36 13.62 -7.66 5.16
CA ASP A 36 13.61 -6.63 6.22
C ASP A 36 14.25 -5.30 5.75
N ASP A 37 14.98 -5.36 4.63
CA ASP A 37 15.54 -4.27 3.86
C ASP A 37 14.64 -3.93 2.66
N LEU A 38 13.97 -2.78 2.74
CA LEU A 38 13.22 -2.18 1.62
C LEU A 38 14.11 -1.93 0.38
N SER A 39 15.44 -2.05 0.51
CA SER A 39 16.43 -1.83 -0.53
C SER A 39 16.27 -2.71 -1.76
N ASP A 40 15.77 -3.94 -1.61
CA ASP A 40 15.62 -4.85 -2.76
C ASP A 40 14.51 -4.39 -3.72
N PHE A 41 13.52 -3.66 -3.20
CA PHE A 41 12.50 -2.99 -4.01
C PHE A 41 12.96 -1.62 -4.50
N ASP A 42 13.95 -1.01 -3.86
CA ASP A 42 14.45 0.31 -4.25
C ASP A 42 15.09 0.26 -5.63
N ASP A 43 15.83 -0.80 -5.98
CA ASP A 43 16.46 -0.92 -7.31
C ASP A 43 15.41 -1.13 -8.41
N ALA A 44 14.48 -2.07 -8.23
CA ALA A 44 13.39 -2.30 -9.18
C ALA A 44 12.47 -1.07 -9.30
N ALA A 45 12.10 -0.44 -8.19
CA ALA A 45 11.32 0.79 -8.22
C ALA A 45 12.09 1.96 -8.83
N ALA A 46 13.41 2.05 -8.63
CA ALA A 46 14.27 3.05 -9.25
C ALA A 46 14.37 2.88 -10.77
N LEU A 47 14.44 1.64 -11.27
CA LEU A 47 14.36 1.36 -12.70
C LEU A 47 13.02 1.87 -13.27
N LEU A 48 11.90 1.49 -12.65
CA LEU A 48 10.56 1.91 -13.09
C LEU A 48 10.41 3.44 -13.04
N SER A 49 10.91 4.09 -11.98
CA SER A 49 10.94 5.54 -11.85
C SER A 49 11.77 6.19 -12.96
N THR A 50 12.94 5.61 -13.28
CA THR A 50 13.80 6.08 -14.37
C THR A 50 13.11 6.02 -15.72
N LYS A 51 12.37 4.94 -16.00
CA LYS A 51 11.58 4.77 -17.24
C LYS A 51 10.47 5.82 -17.39
N LEU A 52 9.92 6.32 -16.29
CA LEU A 52 8.87 7.36 -16.29
C LEU A 52 9.41 8.79 -16.33
N GLY A 53 10.74 8.95 -16.31
CA GLY A 53 11.38 10.22 -16.01
C GLY A 53 11.65 10.32 -14.51
N HIS A 54 12.94 10.45 -14.19
CA HIS A 54 13.45 10.66 -12.83
C HIS A 54 12.56 11.65 -12.05
N ASP A 55 12.33 11.36 -10.76
CA ASP A 55 11.41 12.04 -9.82
C ASP A 55 9.97 11.48 -9.75
N THR A 56 9.65 10.41 -10.46
CA THR A 56 8.35 9.74 -10.29
C THR A 56 8.37 8.81 -9.09
N ASN A 57 7.48 9.04 -8.12
CA ASN A 57 7.38 8.22 -6.91
C ASN A 57 6.65 6.91 -7.25
N ILE A 58 7.41 5.84 -7.51
CA ILE A 58 6.89 4.50 -7.78
C ILE A 58 7.18 3.58 -6.60
N ARG A 59 6.21 2.73 -6.27
CA ARG A 59 6.40 1.68 -5.28
C ARG A 59 5.80 0.37 -5.75
N ILE A 60 6.52 -0.70 -5.46
CA ILE A 60 6.11 -2.06 -5.76
C ILE A 60 5.53 -2.67 -4.47
N PHE A 61 4.39 -3.34 -4.59
CA PHE A 61 3.75 -4.04 -3.49
C PHE A 61 3.42 -5.47 -3.86
N ILE A 62 3.83 -6.41 -3.02
CA ILE A 62 3.43 -7.82 -3.10
C ILE A 62 2.54 -8.09 -1.88
N PRO A 63 1.25 -8.41 -2.06
CA PRO A 63 0.40 -8.74 -0.93
C PRO A 63 0.89 -10.05 -0.30
N HIS A 64 1.10 -10.03 1.00
CA HIS A 64 1.38 -11.23 1.80
C HIS A 64 0.27 -11.38 2.84
N LEU A 65 -0.22 -12.59 3.00
CA LEU A 65 -1.06 -12.99 4.12
C LEU A 65 -0.40 -14.23 4.73
N GLU A 66 0.03 -14.14 5.99
CA GLU A 66 0.43 -15.31 6.78
C GLU A 66 -0.66 -16.39 6.59
N ASP A 67 -0.25 -17.61 6.24
CA ASP A 67 -1.10 -18.79 5.93
C ASP A 67 -1.69 -18.91 4.51
N HIS A 68 -1.37 -18.01 3.56
CA HIS A 68 -1.77 -18.15 2.16
C HIS A 68 -0.57 -18.39 1.23
N ASP A 69 -0.82 -19.02 0.07
CA ASP A 69 0.17 -19.22 -0.98
C ASP A 69 0.76 -17.87 -1.44
N GLU A 70 2.02 -17.90 -1.89
CA GLU A 70 2.73 -16.74 -2.41
C GLU A 70 1.88 -16.00 -3.47
N SER A 71 1.83 -14.66 -3.41
CA SER A 71 1.08 -13.90 -4.39
C SER A 71 1.70 -14.05 -5.78
N GLU A 72 0.92 -14.54 -6.74
CA GLU A 72 1.33 -14.58 -8.15
C GLU A 72 1.33 -13.18 -8.80
N TYR A 73 0.84 -12.18 -8.08
CA TYR A 73 0.67 -10.82 -8.56
C TYR A 73 1.41 -9.80 -7.72
N VAL A 74 1.81 -8.73 -8.40
CA VAL A 74 2.46 -7.57 -7.83
C VAL A 74 1.74 -6.31 -8.31
N TYR A 75 1.76 -5.28 -7.47
CA TYR A 75 1.13 -3.99 -7.75
C TYR A 75 2.22 -2.94 -7.91
N VAL A 76 2.20 -2.24 -9.03
CA VAL A 76 3.04 -1.06 -9.27
C VAL A 76 2.19 0.16 -9.01
N ALA A 77 2.51 0.90 -7.96
CA ALA A 77 1.77 2.06 -7.49
C ALA A 77 2.51 3.35 -7.79
N TYR A 78 1.77 4.38 -8.21
CA TYR A 78 2.27 5.76 -8.31
C TYR A 78 1.74 6.67 -7.18
N ALA A 79 0.72 6.22 -6.46
CA ALA A 79 0.25 6.85 -5.23
C ALA A 79 -0.23 5.79 -4.25
N TRP A 80 0.06 5.94 -2.97
CA TRP A 80 -0.34 5.00 -1.94
C TRP A 80 -0.46 5.66 -0.58
N VAL A 81 -1.32 5.08 0.25
CA VAL A 81 -1.56 5.48 1.62
C VAL A 81 -1.65 4.22 2.47
N THR A 82 -0.75 4.11 3.44
CA THR A 82 -0.78 3.03 4.43
C THR A 82 -1.46 3.52 5.71
N ALA A 83 -2.29 2.66 6.29
CA ALA A 83 -3.03 2.91 7.52
C ALA A 83 -2.93 1.71 8.46
N TYR A 84 -2.75 2.01 9.74
CA TYR A 84 -2.91 1.04 10.82
C TYR A 84 -4.31 1.24 11.44
N ALA A 85 -5.12 0.19 11.45
CA ALA A 85 -6.51 0.15 11.91
C ALA A 85 -7.50 1.09 11.19
N GLN A 86 -7.32 2.42 11.27
CA GLN A 86 -8.17 3.40 10.61
C GLN A 86 -7.44 4.71 10.28
N ARG A 87 -7.75 5.29 9.11
CA ARG A 87 -7.29 6.62 8.68
C ARG A 87 -8.30 7.22 7.71
N LYS A 88 -8.66 8.49 7.91
CA LYS A 88 -9.37 9.26 6.88
C LYS A 88 -8.37 9.64 5.78
N ILE A 89 -8.68 9.26 4.55
CA ILE A 89 -7.83 9.53 3.37
C ILE A 89 -8.48 10.64 2.55
N ASP A 90 -7.71 11.67 2.22
CA ASP A 90 -8.09 12.66 1.22
C ASP A 90 -7.77 12.10 -0.18
N MET A 91 -8.77 11.52 -0.82
CA MET A 91 -8.62 10.85 -2.12
C MET A 91 -8.06 11.80 -3.20
N ALA A 92 -8.43 13.08 -3.17
CA ALA A 92 -7.99 14.02 -4.20
C ALA A 92 -6.51 14.41 -4.05
N ARG A 93 -6.03 14.48 -2.82
CA ARG A 93 -4.66 14.94 -2.50
C ARG A 93 -3.67 13.78 -2.35
N GLU A 94 -4.09 12.67 -1.75
CA GLU A 94 -3.22 11.58 -1.35
C GLU A 94 -3.25 10.40 -2.33
N LEU A 95 -4.35 10.24 -3.08
CA LEU A 95 -4.54 9.14 -4.03
C LEU A 95 -5.11 9.65 -5.36
N PRO A 96 -4.38 10.55 -6.07
CA PRO A 96 -4.86 11.15 -7.31
C PRO A 96 -5.25 10.11 -8.35
N ASP A 97 -6.41 10.34 -8.97
CA ASP A 97 -6.98 9.43 -9.98
C ASP A 97 -6.23 9.48 -11.32
N THR A 98 -5.45 10.54 -11.55
CA THR A 98 -4.68 10.73 -12.77
C THR A 98 -3.28 10.13 -12.60
N PRO A 99 -2.89 9.12 -13.40
CA PRO A 99 -1.55 8.56 -13.38
C PRO A 99 -0.51 9.57 -13.93
N PRO A 100 0.77 9.44 -13.54
CA PRO A 100 1.83 10.25 -14.13
C PRO A 100 1.99 9.97 -15.64
N PRO A 101 2.53 10.92 -16.42
CA PRO A 101 2.87 10.69 -17.82
C PRO A 101 3.79 9.48 -17.98
N GLY A 102 3.61 8.68 -19.04
CA GLY A 102 4.43 7.50 -19.28
C GLY A 102 3.97 6.24 -18.51
N PHE A 103 3.04 6.36 -17.57
CA PHE A 103 2.65 5.23 -16.71
C PHE A 103 1.89 4.13 -17.45
N ALA A 104 1.06 4.52 -18.43
CA ALA A 104 0.36 3.56 -19.28
C ALA A 104 1.34 2.87 -20.23
N GLU A 105 2.31 3.61 -20.76
CA GLU A 105 3.37 3.12 -21.63
C GLU A 105 4.30 2.15 -20.89
N LEU A 106 4.68 2.46 -19.65
CA LEU A 106 5.46 1.56 -18.80
C LEU A 106 4.71 0.25 -18.55
N ARG A 107 3.41 0.33 -18.24
CA ARG A 107 2.59 -0.86 -18.06
C ARG A 107 2.59 -1.73 -19.32
N HIS A 108 2.43 -1.09 -20.47
CA HIS A 108 2.45 -1.74 -21.76
C HIS A 108 3.81 -2.39 -22.03
N GLU A 109 4.92 -1.69 -21.75
CA GLU A 109 6.28 -2.21 -21.89
C GLU A 109 6.51 -3.47 -21.05
N ILE A 110 5.99 -3.51 -19.82
CA ILE A 110 6.09 -4.68 -18.93
C ILE A 110 5.24 -5.86 -19.44
N LEU A 111 4.09 -5.59 -20.08
CA LEU A 111 3.13 -6.61 -20.49
C LEU A 111 3.29 -7.12 -21.92
N GLU A 112 3.80 -6.29 -22.82
CA GLU A 112 3.92 -6.59 -24.26
C GLU A 112 5.18 -7.35 -24.65
N GLU A 113 5.94 -7.86 -23.69
CA GLU A 113 7.02 -8.78 -24.04
C GLU A 113 6.43 -10.00 -24.77
N GLU A 114 6.62 -10.08 -26.10
CA GLU A 114 5.95 -10.99 -27.04
C GLU A 114 6.03 -12.49 -26.65
N SER A 115 6.92 -12.86 -25.73
CA SER A 115 7.05 -14.23 -25.21
C SER A 115 5.95 -14.65 -24.22
N LEU A 116 5.05 -13.74 -23.84
CA LEU A 116 4.16 -13.91 -22.68
C LEU A 116 2.69 -14.24 -23.03
N LEU A 117 2.30 -14.14 -24.31
CA LEU A 117 0.96 -14.52 -24.78
C LEU A 117 0.67 -16.03 -24.74
N GLN A 118 1.64 -16.86 -24.32
CA GLN A 118 1.53 -18.33 -24.30
C GLN A 118 1.51 -18.94 -22.88
N VAL A 119 1.57 -18.14 -21.82
CA VAL A 119 1.52 -18.67 -20.44
C VAL A 119 0.06 -18.79 -19.99
N GLU A 120 -0.43 -20.03 -19.84
CA GLU A 120 -1.75 -20.32 -19.26
C GLU A 120 -1.79 -19.77 -17.82
N GLY A 121 -2.80 -18.94 -17.52
CA GLY A 121 -2.96 -18.25 -16.23
C GLY A 121 -2.69 -16.74 -16.27
N CYS A 122 -2.00 -16.23 -17.31
CA CYS A 122 -1.71 -14.79 -17.45
C CYS A 122 -2.79 -13.99 -18.18
N ARG A 123 -3.88 -14.63 -18.62
CA ARG A 123 -5.05 -13.90 -19.12
C ARG A 123 -5.83 -13.34 -17.93
N GLY A 124 -5.47 -12.12 -17.52
CA GLY A 124 -6.44 -11.26 -16.86
C GLY A 124 -7.73 -11.31 -17.69
N GLN A 125 -8.86 -11.61 -17.05
CA GLN A 125 -10.13 -11.62 -17.77
C GLN A 125 -10.25 -10.28 -18.52
N GLU A 126 -10.35 -10.36 -19.85
CA GLU A 126 -10.60 -9.22 -20.73
C GLU A 126 -11.81 -8.45 -20.16
N GLY A 127 -11.55 -7.33 -19.48
CA GLY A 127 -12.59 -6.58 -18.78
C GLY A 127 -12.12 -5.58 -17.71
N GLU A 128 -10.94 -5.75 -17.12
CA GLU A 128 -10.49 -4.87 -16.01
C GLU A 128 -9.55 -3.72 -16.42
N ASP A 129 -9.28 -3.55 -17.71
CA ASP A 129 -7.95 -3.06 -18.10
C ASP A 129 -7.95 -1.89 -19.09
N ILE A 130 -8.03 -0.65 -18.61
CA ILE A 130 -7.56 0.55 -19.35
C ILE A 130 -7.02 1.67 -18.42
N SER A 131 -7.16 1.62 -17.09
CA SER A 131 -6.77 2.74 -16.23
C SER A 131 -6.16 2.31 -14.91
N ALA A 132 -5.28 3.17 -14.37
CA ALA A 132 -4.91 3.18 -12.97
C ALA A 132 -6.14 2.91 -12.07
N ALA A 133 -6.14 1.77 -11.39
CA ALA A 133 -7.23 1.37 -10.50
C ALA A 133 -6.88 1.65 -9.05
N LEU A 134 -7.91 1.72 -8.21
CA LEU A 134 -7.77 1.81 -6.77
C LEU A 134 -7.74 0.39 -6.21
N TYR A 135 -6.67 0.04 -5.52
CA TYR A 135 -6.53 -1.24 -4.84
C TYR A 135 -6.44 -1.03 -3.33
N VAL A 136 -7.03 -1.96 -2.59
CA VAL A 136 -6.78 -2.11 -1.16
C VAL A 136 -6.04 -3.41 -0.99
N ILE A 137 -4.79 -3.32 -0.56
CA ILE A 137 -3.95 -4.47 -0.27
C ILE A 137 -3.74 -4.56 1.23
N VAL A 138 -3.77 -5.76 1.74
CA VAL A 138 -3.33 -6.08 3.09
C VAL A 138 -1.95 -6.68 2.93
N ALA A 139 -0.97 -6.01 3.51
CA ALA A 139 0.38 -6.52 3.56
C ALA A 139 0.78 -6.54 5.03
N GLU A 140 1.37 -7.65 5.44
CA GLU A 140 2.12 -7.70 6.69
C GLU A 140 3.45 -7.02 6.44
N ASP A 141 3.58 -5.80 6.93
CA ASP A 141 4.86 -5.10 6.85
C ASP A 141 5.70 -5.45 8.08
N THR A 142 6.89 -5.98 7.81
CA THR A 142 8.03 -6.00 8.72
C THR A 142 8.59 -4.58 8.81
N LYS A 143 8.37 -3.93 9.96
CA LYS A 143 8.85 -2.59 10.35
C LYS A 143 8.21 -1.41 9.60
N PHE A 144 6.95 -1.14 9.90
CA PHE A 144 6.50 0.25 9.94
C PHE A 144 7.43 1.04 10.88
N PRO A 145 8.06 2.15 10.47
CA PRO A 145 8.74 3.03 11.40
C PRO A 145 7.68 3.65 12.32
N VAL A 146 7.40 2.97 13.43
CA VAL A 146 6.44 3.36 14.48
C VAL A 146 6.84 4.69 15.15
N TRP A 147 7.94 5.31 14.74
CA TRP A 147 8.44 6.56 15.31
C TRP A 147 7.51 7.75 15.08
N LYS A 148 6.53 7.64 14.16
CA LYS A 148 5.31 8.45 14.17
C LYS A 148 4.16 7.63 13.57
N PRO A 149 3.33 6.92 14.36
CA PRO A 149 1.92 6.89 13.97
C PRO A 149 1.57 8.35 13.67
N PHE A 150 1.04 8.64 12.49
CA PHE A 150 0.44 9.95 12.24
C PHE A 150 -0.75 10.08 13.19
N LEU A 151 -0.45 10.38 14.45
CA LEU A 151 -1.32 11.05 15.38
C LEU A 151 -1.71 12.32 14.62
N ARG A 152 -2.97 12.41 14.23
CA ARG A 152 -3.56 13.73 13.98
C ARG A 152 -3.17 14.63 15.14
N ASP A 153 -3.04 15.94 14.90
CA ASP A 153 -3.34 16.90 15.97
C ASP A 153 -4.70 16.47 16.53
N SER A 154 -4.68 15.87 17.72
CA SER A 154 -5.77 14.99 18.12
C SER A 154 -7.05 15.81 18.23
N ASP A 155 -8.05 15.45 17.42
CA ASP A 155 -9.42 15.90 17.59
C ASP A 155 -10.13 15.13 18.72
N LEU A 156 -9.37 14.28 19.43
CA LEU A 156 -9.81 13.51 20.57
C LEU A 156 -10.08 14.44 21.75
N LYS A 157 -11.37 14.74 21.93
CA LYS A 157 -11.87 15.50 23.06
C LYS A 157 -12.72 14.60 23.95
N CYS A 158 -12.56 14.78 25.25
CA CYS A 158 -13.51 14.23 26.20
C CYS A 158 -14.89 14.86 25.97
N ALA A 159 -15.91 14.06 25.70
CA ALA A 159 -17.27 14.57 25.47
C ALA A 159 -17.90 15.19 26.73
N LEU A 160 -17.34 14.91 27.91
CA LEU A 160 -17.87 15.37 29.20
C LEU A 160 -17.28 16.71 29.65
N CYS A 161 -16.01 16.99 29.31
CA CYS A 161 -15.33 18.22 29.74
C CYS A 161 -14.57 18.95 28.62
N GLU A 162 -14.69 18.48 27.38
CA GLU A 162 -14.06 19.04 26.17
C GLU A 162 -12.51 19.07 26.19
N GLN A 163 -11.88 18.43 27.17
CA GLN A 163 -10.42 18.34 27.24
C GLN A 163 -9.86 17.56 26.05
N THR A 164 -8.92 18.16 25.33
CA THR A 164 -8.16 17.51 24.27
C THR A 164 -7.06 16.63 24.86
N VAL A 165 -6.84 15.46 24.28
CA VAL A 165 -5.82 14.48 24.69
C VAL A 165 -5.12 13.91 23.47
N ASP A 166 -3.84 13.59 23.57
CA ASP A 166 -3.00 13.28 22.41
C ASP A 166 -3.33 11.90 21.79
N ASP A 167 -3.73 10.93 22.61
CA ASP A 167 -4.12 9.61 22.13
C ASP A 167 -5.41 9.04 22.78
N TRP A 168 -5.88 7.93 22.24
CA TRP A 168 -7.14 7.30 22.67
C TRP A 168 -7.04 6.63 24.04
N HIS A 169 -5.87 6.12 24.43
CA HIS A 169 -5.68 5.52 25.75
C HIS A 169 -5.74 6.61 26.83
N ASP A 170 -5.09 7.74 26.60
CA ASP A 170 -5.20 8.93 27.45
C ASP A 170 -6.65 9.42 27.57
N LEU A 171 -7.44 9.32 26.50
CA LEU A 171 -8.87 9.64 26.55
C LEU A 171 -9.65 8.69 27.46
N GLN A 172 -9.38 7.39 27.41
CA GLN A 172 -10.04 6.42 28.30
C GLN A 172 -9.59 6.59 29.75
N ASP A 173 -8.29 6.72 29.98
CA ASP A 173 -7.73 6.98 31.31
C ASP A 173 -8.31 8.26 31.90
N HIS A 174 -8.41 9.33 31.10
CA HIS A 174 -9.07 10.55 31.51
C HIS A 174 -10.54 10.33 31.92
N ARG A 175 -11.31 9.57 31.12
CA ARG A 175 -12.70 9.22 31.43
C ARG A 175 -12.83 8.42 32.72
N ILE A 176 -11.95 7.46 32.94
CA ILE A 176 -11.96 6.62 34.15
C ILE A 176 -11.59 7.45 35.38
N VAL A 177 -10.48 8.18 35.31
CA VAL A 177 -9.91 8.91 36.46
C VAL A 177 -10.73 10.13 36.85
N PHE A 178 -11.16 10.94 35.86
CA PHE A 178 -11.81 12.22 36.14
C PHE A 178 -13.34 12.17 36.08
N HIS A 179 -13.91 11.20 35.36
CA HIS A 179 -15.36 11.07 35.19
C HIS A 179 -15.92 9.78 35.78
N GLY A 180 -15.07 8.92 36.36
CA GLY A 180 -15.50 7.66 36.99
C GLY A 180 -16.11 6.68 36.00
N TYR A 181 -15.75 6.78 34.70
CA TYR A 181 -16.27 5.91 33.65
C TYR A 181 -15.86 4.46 33.92
N VAL A 182 -16.80 3.52 33.81
CA VAL A 182 -16.54 2.09 33.98
C VAL A 182 -16.63 1.41 32.62
N GLU A 183 -15.62 0.61 32.29
CA GLU A 183 -15.31 0.05 30.95
C GLU A 183 -16.45 -0.75 30.27
N THR A 184 -17.53 -1.06 31.00
CA THR A 184 -18.71 -1.76 30.46
C THR A 184 -19.53 -0.93 29.46
N ASP A 185 -19.34 0.38 29.40
CA ASP A 185 -20.06 1.30 28.48
C ASP A 185 -19.21 1.69 27.25
N ALA A 186 -18.14 0.93 26.95
CA ALA A 186 -17.10 1.33 25.99
C ALA A 186 -17.34 0.89 24.53
N LEU A 187 -18.43 0.18 24.21
CA LEU A 187 -18.75 -0.07 22.81
C LEU A 187 -19.57 1.10 22.25
N PRO A 188 -19.12 1.76 21.17
CA PRO A 188 -19.94 2.73 20.47
C PRO A 188 -21.21 2.01 19.98
N HIS A 189 -22.37 2.47 20.43
CA HIS A 189 -23.62 2.17 19.75
C HIS A 189 -23.56 2.86 18.38
N PHE A 190 -23.36 2.06 17.33
CA PHE A 190 -23.49 2.47 15.93
C PHE A 190 -24.95 2.80 15.58
#